data_AF-H0PYK1-F1
#
_entry.id   AF-H0PYK1-F1
#
_cell.length_a   1.000
_cell.length_b   1.000
_cell.length_c   1.000
_cell.angle_alpha   90.00
_cell.angle_beta   90.00
_cell.angle_gamma   90.00
#
_symmetry.space_group_name_H-M   'P 1'
#
loop_
_entity.id
_entity.type
_entity.pdbx_description
1 polymer ?
#
loop_
_entity_poly.entity_id
_entity_poly.type
_entity_poly.pdbx_seq_one_letter_code
_entity_poly.pdbx_strand_id
1 'polypeptide(L)'
;MAEPPYGVIWNRLKRGRVVPFLGAGASLAARPAGACWDPDKPASLPSGAELSRLLAEETSFPFTRPNDVDDLATVSSYYCDMNGRRVLRERLRELLVGDYPCSALHHFLASIDMPLVFVVTNYDTLLEQAFLAAGRPYDLVIHPADRRDYANAVLWWPHGAAEPQFREPNRLEQDIDLARTTVIYKMHGSVCRDSARWDNFVITEDDYIDFLSRMTTHTAVPSLFSADFRDKSFLFLGYSLRDWNLRVVLKNLGREQAMRTEAQGDGPDDDELPRSWAIQRNPSEFERRLWEARGVSIFDVDIDEFIDKLHAAAEGGRA
;
A
#
# COMPACT_ATOMS: atom_id res chain seq x y z
N MET A 1 -19.65 13.10 -14.01
CA MET A 1 -19.14 11.79 -13.54
C MET A 1 -19.84 11.45 -12.24
N ALA A 2 -19.98 10.17 -11.89
CA ALA A 2 -20.56 9.76 -10.62
C ALA A 2 -19.65 10.19 -9.46
N GLU A 3 -20.23 10.70 -8.37
CA GLU A 3 -19.47 11.02 -7.17
C GLU A 3 -19.28 9.78 -6.28
N PRO A 4 -18.19 9.71 -5.50
CA PRO A 4 -18.03 8.71 -4.46
C PRO A 4 -19.19 8.75 -3.45
N PRO A 5 -19.63 7.59 -2.92
CA PRO A 5 -20.65 7.54 -1.88
C PRO A 5 -20.02 7.88 -0.51
N TYR A 6 -19.60 9.13 -0.30
CA TYR A 6 -18.85 9.60 0.86
C TYR A 6 -19.46 9.15 2.20
N GLY A 7 -20.77 9.33 2.39
CA GLY A 7 -21.46 8.93 3.61
C GLY A 7 -21.43 7.41 3.86
N VAL A 8 -21.49 6.59 2.80
CA VAL A 8 -21.38 5.13 2.91
C VAL A 8 -19.96 4.74 3.29
N ILE A 9 -18.96 5.32 2.62
CA ILE A 9 -17.53 5.06 2.86
C ILE A 9 -17.20 5.41 4.32
N TRP A 10 -17.56 6.62 4.77
CA TRP A 10 -17.34 7.06 6.15
C TRP A 10 -18.03 6.16 7.17
N ASN A 11 -19.31 5.83 6.96
CA ASN A 11 -20.07 4.99 7.89
C ASN A 11 -19.48 3.59 8.03
N ARG A 12 -18.82 3.06 7.00
CA ARG A 12 -18.15 1.76 7.06
C ARG A 12 -16.77 1.86 7.67
N LEU A 13 -15.99 2.91 7.38
CA LEU A 13 -14.69 3.20 8.02
C LEU A 13 -14.84 3.27 9.55
N LYS A 14 -15.78 4.09 10.05
CA LYS A 14 -16.01 4.26 11.49
C LYS A 14 -16.52 3.01 12.21
N ARG A 15 -16.93 1.98 11.46
CA ARG A 15 -17.42 0.68 11.97
C ARG A 15 -16.40 -0.44 11.78
N GLY A 16 -15.19 -0.14 11.31
CA GLY A 16 -14.15 -1.14 11.08
C GLY A 16 -14.44 -2.06 9.88
N ARG A 17 -15.31 -1.63 8.95
CA ARG A 17 -15.79 -2.45 7.81
C ARG A 17 -15.11 -2.10 6.49
N VAL A 18 -14.02 -1.35 6.55
CA VAL A 18 -13.21 -0.95 5.38
C VAL A 18 -11.74 -1.24 5.70
N VAL A 19 -11.02 -1.74 4.70
CA VAL A 19 -9.56 -1.86 4.69
C VAL A 19 -9.02 -0.77 3.76
N PRO A 20 -8.42 0.32 4.29
CA PRO A 20 -7.73 1.31 3.47
C PRO A 20 -6.50 0.68 2.82
N PHE A 21 -6.36 0.85 1.51
CA PHE A 21 -5.28 0.29 0.71
C PHE A 21 -4.55 1.42 -0.01
N LEU A 22 -3.31 1.70 0.40
CA LEU A 22 -2.53 2.85 -0.05
C LEU A 22 -1.49 2.43 -1.10
N GLY A 23 -1.50 3.16 -2.22
CA GLY A 23 -0.49 3.08 -3.27
C GLY A 23 0.34 4.34 -3.37
N ALA A 24 1.28 4.38 -4.31
CA ALA A 24 2.28 5.45 -4.40
C ALA A 24 1.67 6.85 -4.52
N GLY A 25 0.50 6.98 -5.16
CA GLY A 25 -0.24 8.24 -5.25
C GLY A 25 -0.68 8.82 -3.91
N ALA A 26 -0.85 7.99 -2.86
CA ALA A 26 -1.17 8.45 -1.52
C ALA A 26 -0.02 9.30 -0.92
N SER A 27 1.22 8.88 -1.16
CA SER A 27 2.43 9.59 -0.72
C SER A 27 2.73 10.83 -1.56
N LEU A 28 2.28 10.83 -2.83
CA LEU A 28 2.43 11.97 -3.74
C LEU A 28 1.39 13.07 -3.51
N ALA A 29 0.31 12.81 -2.76
CA ALA A 29 -0.74 13.78 -2.46
C ALA A 29 -0.20 15.09 -1.84
N ALA A 30 0.87 15.01 -1.04
CA ALA A 30 1.48 16.19 -0.42
C ALA A 30 2.29 17.05 -1.42
N ARG A 31 2.56 16.54 -2.63
CA ARG A 31 3.37 17.25 -3.63
C ARG A 31 2.51 18.34 -4.29
N PRO A 32 2.96 19.61 -4.32
CA PRO A 32 2.24 20.67 -5.01
C PRO A 32 1.99 20.33 -6.48
N ALA A 33 0.80 20.68 -6.97
CA ALA A 33 0.41 20.41 -8.36
C ALA A 33 1.40 21.06 -9.35
N GLY A 34 1.95 20.25 -10.25
CA GLY A 34 2.90 20.71 -11.27
C GLY A 34 4.35 20.83 -10.80
N ALA A 35 4.66 20.54 -9.52
CA ALA A 35 6.04 20.47 -9.07
C ALA A 35 6.75 19.26 -9.67
N CYS A 36 7.92 19.51 -10.27
CA CYS A 36 8.83 18.45 -10.70
C CYS A 36 9.55 17.87 -9.50
N TRP A 37 9.83 16.57 -9.54
CA TRP A 37 10.73 15.94 -8.58
C TRP A 37 12.18 16.24 -8.94
N ASP A 38 12.96 16.62 -7.93
CA ASP A 38 14.40 16.87 -8.02
C ASP A 38 15.13 15.86 -7.13
N PRO A 39 15.91 14.91 -7.69
CA PRO A 39 16.60 13.90 -6.92
C PRO A 39 17.79 14.44 -6.10
N ASP A 40 18.35 15.60 -6.46
CA ASP A 40 19.48 16.21 -5.75
C ASP A 40 19.02 16.99 -4.52
N LYS A 41 17.77 17.49 -4.55
CA LYS A 41 17.13 18.24 -3.46
C LYS A 41 15.66 17.86 -3.32
N PRO A 42 15.36 16.62 -2.89
CA PRO A 42 14.00 16.13 -2.87
C PRO A 42 13.17 16.87 -1.82
N ALA A 43 12.22 17.68 -2.27
CA ALA A 43 11.17 18.29 -1.44
C ALA A 43 9.91 17.39 -1.32
N SER A 44 9.86 16.30 -2.09
CA SER A 44 8.81 15.29 -2.05
C SER A 44 9.36 13.93 -2.49
N LEU A 45 8.65 12.86 -2.15
CA LEU A 45 9.00 11.49 -2.59
C LEU A 45 8.82 11.32 -4.10
N PRO A 46 9.65 10.53 -4.79
CA PRO A 46 9.45 10.21 -6.20
C PRO A 46 8.19 9.38 -6.45
N SER A 47 7.61 9.53 -7.64
CA SER A 47 6.74 8.51 -8.22
C SER A 47 7.56 7.31 -8.69
N GLY A 48 6.90 6.16 -8.92
CA GLY A 48 7.58 4.97 -9.44
C GLY A 48 8.27 5.20 -10.78
N ALA A 49 7.66 5.98 -11.68
CA ALA A 49 8.26 6.32 -12.97
C ALA A 49 9.46 7.27 -12.84
N GLU A 50 9.40 8.27 -11.94
CA GLU A 50 10.52 9.16 -11.67
C GLU A 50 11.71 8.40 -11.08
N LEU A 51 11.45 7.52 -10.11
CA LEU A 51 12.48 6.65 -9.53
C LEU A 51 13.09 5.73 -10.60
N SER A 52 12.26 5.11 -11.43
CA SER A 52 12.70 4.23 -12.51
C SER A 52 13.62 4.97 -13.50
N ARG A 53 13.24 6.17 -13.95
CA ARG A 53 14.06 6.96 -14.87
C ARG A 53 15.40 7.39 -14.27
N LEU A 54 15.43 7.76 -12.99
CA LEU A 54 16.69 8.07 -12.30
C LEU A 54 17.63 6.87 -12.29
N LEU A 55 17.14 5.70 -11.86
CA LEU A 55 17.94 4.47 -11.83
C LEU A 55 18.40 4.06 -13.24
N ALA A 56 17.56 4.26 -14.25
CA ALA A 56 17.91 4.02 -15.64
C ALA A 56 19.02 4.95 -16.15
N GLU A 57 18.96 6.24 -15.81
CA GLU A 57 19.99 7.22 -16.17
C GLU A 57 21.34 6.89 -15.52
N GLU A 58 21.35 6.63 -14.21
CA GLU A 58 22.56 6.28 -13.44
C GLU A 58 23.29 5.05 -13.99
N THR A 59 22.55 4.12 -14.60
CA THR A 59 23.10 2.86 -15.11
C THR A 59 23.20 2.79 -16.63
N SER A 60 22.82 3.86 -17.35
CA SER A 60 22.70 3.85 -18.81
C SER A 60 21.87 2.66 -19.32
N PHE A 61 20.71 2.44 -18.69
CA PHE A 61 19.84 1.30 -18.94
C PHE A 61 19.55 1.12 -20.44
N PRO A 62 19.77 -0.08 -21.00
CA PRO A 62 19.56 -0.33 -22.43
C PRO A 62 18.07 -0.50 -22.73
N PHE A 63 17.40 0.57 -23.15
CA PHE A 63 16.01 0.54 -23.62
C PHE A 63 15.89 0.63 -25.14
N THR A 64 14.84 0.03 -25.70
CA THR A 64 14.52 0.15 -27.13
C THR A 64 13.36 1.12 -27.35
N ARG A 65 12.40 1.17 -26.42
CA ARG A 65 11.27 2.09 -26.45
C ARG A 65 11.37 3.07 -25.28
N PRO A 66 10.99 4.34 -25.47
CA PRO A 66 11.02 5.32 -24.38
C PRO A 66 10.23 4.92 -23.13
N ASN A 67 9.21 4.07 -23.26
CA ASN A 67 8.41 3.64 -22.10
C ASN A 67 9.05 2.50 -21.31
N ASP A 68 10.12 1.85 -21.81
CA ASP A 68 10.76 0.75 -21.07
C ASP A 68 11.47 1.28 -19.81
N VAL A 69 11.88 2.56 -19.77
CA VAL A 69 12.47 3.20 -18.58
C VAL A 69 11.45 3.56 -17.49
N ASP A 70 10.16 3.42 -17.77
CA ASP A 70 9.10 3.63 -16.77
C ASP A 70 8.77 2.33 -15.99
N ASP A 71 9.33 1.19 -16.40
CA ASP A 71 9.17 -0.09 -15.69
C ASP A 71 10.16 -0.19 -14.53
N LEU A 72 9.69 0.25 -13.36
CA LEU A 72 10.50 0.26 -12.15
C LEU A 72 11.04 -1.14 -11.78
N ALA A 73 10.30 -2.22 -12.04
CA ALA A 73 10.74 -3.56 -11.66
C ALA A 73 11.93 -4.00 -12.51
N THR A 74 11.78 -3.88 -13.84
CA THR A 74 12.82 -4.22 -14.80
C THR A 74 14.07 -3.35 -14.60
N VAL A 75 13.90 -2.04 -14.47
CA VAL A 75 15.03 -1.12 -14.28
C VAL A 75 15.73 -1.36 -12.95
N SER A 76 14.98 -1.64 -11.87
CA SER A 76 15.58 -1.97 -10.57
C SER A 76 16.33 -3.29 -10.60
N SER A 77 15.85 -4.31 -11.35
CA SER A 77 16.59 -5.56 -11.59
C SER A 77 17.93 -5.26 -12.25
N TYR A 78 17.92 -4.48 -13.34
CA TYR A 78 19.15 -4.12 -14.04
C TYR A 78 20.12 -3.34 -13.16
N TYR A 79 19.61 -2.37 -12.39
CA TYR A 79 20.43 -1.62 -11.44
C TYR A 79 21.09 -2.53 -10.40
N CYS A 80 20.32 -3.48 -9.88
CA CYS A 80 20.80 -4.48 -8.93
C CYS A 80 21.86 -5.41 -9.55
N ASP A 81 21.69 -5.83 -10.79
CA ASP A 81 22.65 -6.69 -11.48
C ASP A 81 23.98 -5.98 -11.76
N MET A 82 23.93 -4.69 -12.11
CA MET A 82 25.11 -3.89 -12.42
C MET A 82 25.88 -3.43 -11.18
N ASN A 83 25.18 -3.04 -10.11
CA ASN A 83 25.79 -2.40 -8.94
C ASN A 83 25.72 -3.25 -7.65
N GLY A 84 24.92 -4.31 -7.64
CA GLY A 84 24.63 -5.14 -6.48
C GLY A 84 23.49 -4.59 -5.60
N ARG A 85 22.79 -5.51 -4.92
CA ARG A 85 21.62 -5.23 -4.08
C ARG A 85 21.87 -4.20 -2.98
N ARG A 86 23.06 -4.21 -2.38
CA ARG A 86 23.42 -3.26 -1.30
C ARG A 86 23.41 -1.82 -1.81
N VAL A 87 23.94 -1.58 -3.01
CA VAL A 87 24.00 -0.23 -3.61
C VAL A 87 22.60 0.25 -3.97
N LEU A 88 21.74 -0.62 -4.53
CA LEU A 88 20.33 -0.29 -4.75
C LEU A 88 19.63 0.12 -3.44
N ARG A 89 19.83 -0.63 -2.35
CA ARG A 89 19.24 -0.31 -1.04
C ARG A 89 19.73 1.04 -0.49
N GLU A 90 21.03 1.30 -0.58
CA GLU A 90 21.62 2.57 -0.16
C GLU A 90 21.01 3.73 -0.96
N ARG A 91 20.89 3.57 -2.29
CA ARG A 91 20.29 4.58 -3.17
C ARG A 91 18.82 4.83 -2.85
N LEU A 92 18.03 3.77 -2.67
CA LEU A 92 16.62 3.90 -2.27
C LEU A 92 16.48 4.60 -0.91
N ARG A 93 17.35 4.28 0.05
CA ARG A 93 17.34 4.94 1.36
C ARG A 93 17.61 6.44 1.23
N GLU A 94 18.61 6.84 0.45
CA GLU A 94 18.93 8.27 0.23
C GLU A 94 17.73 9.06 -0.29
N LEU A 95 16.93 8.44 -1.18
CA LEU A 95 15.77 9.09 -1.79
C LEU A 95 14.52 9.04 -0.91
N LEU A 96 14.36 8.00 -0.09
CA LEU A 96 13.12 7.75 0.66
C LEU A 96 13.18 8.19 2.12
N VAL A 97 14.39 8.33 2.70
CA VAL A 97 14.58 8.84 4.07
C VAL A 97 14.86 10.34 4.00
N GLY A 98 13.79 11.12 4.11
CA GLY A 98 13.83 12.58 4.18
C GLY A 98 12.68 13.13 5.03
N ASP A 99 12.71 14.44 5.28
CA ASP A 99 11.65 15.15 6.00
C ASP A 99 10.57 15.60 5.03
N TYR A 100 9.79 14.62 4.57
CA TYR A 100 8.67 14.83 3.66
C TYR A 100 7.37 15.11 4.43
N PRO A 101 6.54 16.05 3.98
CA PRO A 101 5.30 16.38 4.67
C PRO A 101 4.25 15.27 4.52
N CYS A 102 3.53 14.97 5.61
CA CYS A 102 2.32 14.17 5.56
C CYS A 102 1.20 14.97 4.86
N SER A 103 0.49 14.34 3.91
CA SER A 103 -0.70 14.95 3.28
C SER A 103 -1.93 14.91 4.18
N ALA A 104 -2.99 15.64 3.79
CA ALA A 104 -4.30 15.61 4.44
C ALA A 104 -4.85 14.18 4.58
N LEU A 105 -4.60 13.32 3.59
CA LEU A 105 -4.93 11.89 3.63
C LEU A 105 -4.31 11.19 4.86
N HIS A 106 -3.00 11.33 5.07
CA HIS A 106 -2.31 10.64 6.17
C HIS A 106 -2.86 11.08 7.52
N HIS A 107 -3.06 12.40 7.69
CA HIS A 107 -3.65 12.96 8.89
C HIS A 107 -5.10 12.49 9.11
N PHE A 108 -5.91 12.45 8.06
CA PHE A 108 -7.28 11.94 8.13
C PHE A 108 -7.30 10.48 8.58
N LEU A 109 -6.51 9.61 7.94
CA LEU A 109 -6.44 8.19 8.28
C LEU A 109 -5.98 7.96 9.72
N ALA A 110 -4.99 8.73 10.20
CA ALA A 110 -4.52 8.68 11.58
C ALA A 110 -5.58 9.16 12.59
N SER A 111 -6.49 10.06 12.18
CA SER A 111 -7.57 10.58 13.03
C SER A 111 -8.72 9.60 13.28
N ILE A 112 -8.76 8.47 12.56
CA ILE A 112 -9.84 7.49 12.70
C ILE A 112 -9.64 6.72 14.03
N ASP A 113 -10.62 6.85 14.93
CA ASP A 113 -10.55 6.24 16.26
C ASP A 113 -10.67 4.71 16.26
N MET A 114 -11.40 4.17 15.28
CA MET A 114 -11.64 2.74 15.12
C MET A 114 -10.33 2.00 14.76
N PRO A 115 -10.00 0.89 15.45
CA PRO A 115 -8.91 0.01 15.03
C PRO A 115 -9.14 -0.51 13.61
N LEU A 116 -8.12 -0.33 12.76
CA LEU A 116 -8.14 -0.72 11.35
C LEU A 116 -6.83 -1.41 10.97
N VAL A 117 -6.90 -2.25 9.96
CA VAL A 117 -5.71 -2.71 9.21
C VAL A 117 -5.57 -1.82 7.99
N PHE A 118 -4.47 -1.08 7.90
CA PHE A 118 -4.07 -0.32 6.73
C PHE A 118 -3.12 -1.18 5.91
N VAL A 119 -3.45 -1.41 4.65
CA VAL A 119 -2.54 -2.12 3.73
C VAL A 119 -1.80 -1.08 2.91
N VAL A 120 -0.47 -1.11 2.96
CA VAL A 120 0.39 -0.10 2.34
C VAL A 120 1.40 -0.79 1.44
N THR A 121 1.53 -0.28 0.21
CA THR A 121 2.50 -0.77 -0.78
C THR A 121 3.67 0.20 -1.00
N ASN A 122 3.69 1.30 -0.25
CA ASN A 122 4.69 2.35 -0.32
C ASN A 122 5.83 2.06 0.67
N TYR A 123 7.05 2.44 0.29
CA TYR A 123 8.23 2.22 1.12
C TYR A 123 8.46 3.31 2.18
N ASP A 124 7.91 4.51 1.97
CA ASP A 124 8.05 5.66 2.87
C ASP A 124 7.31 5.47 4.20
N THR A 125 7.53 6.36 5.17
CA THR A 125 6.94 6.25 6.52
C THR A 125 5.91 7.33 6.82
N LEU A 126 5.25 7.91 5.80
CA LEU A 126 4.38 9.08 6.00
C LEU A 126 3.12 8.75 6.80
N LEU A 127 2.54 7.56 6.64
CA LEU A 127 1.39 7.14 7.44
C LEU A 127 1.79 6.95 8.89
N GLU A 128 2.89 6.25 9.13
CA GLU A 128 3.49 6.03 10.45
C GLU A 128 3.76 7.36 11.17
N GLN A 129 4.35 8.34 10.46
CA GLN A 129 4.59 9.68 10.98
C GLN A 129 3.29 10.41 11.35
N ALA A 130 2.24 10.28 10.55
CA ALA A 130 0.94 10.87 10.89
C ALA A 130 0.31 10.23 12.14
N PHE A 131 0.45 8.91 12.33
CA PHE A 131 0.01 8.23 13.55
C PHE A 131 0.81 8.68 14.78
N LEU A 132 2.14 8.79 14.66
CA LEU A 132 3.01 9.31 15.71
C LEU A 132 2.64 10.75 16.09
N ALA A 133 2.44 11.62 15.11
CA ALA A 133 2.05 13.01 15.32
C ALA A 133 0.67 13.15 15.98
N ALA A 134 -0.26 12.24 15.66
CA ALA A 134 -1.59 12.18 16.29
C ALA A 134 -1.58 11.53 17.69
N GLY A 135 -0.44 10.98 18.15
CA GLY A 135 -0.37 10.23 19.40
C GLY A 135 -1.20 8.95 19.40
N ARG A 136 -1.46 8.38 18.21
CA ARG A 136 -2.33 7.21 18.04
C ARG A 136 -1.48 5.94 18.00
N PRO A 137 -1.77 4.93 18.84
CA PRO A 137 -1.00 3.69 18.84
C PRO A 137 -1.28 2.90 17.56
N TYR A 138 -0.22 2.29 17.03
CA TYR A 138 -0.28 1.35 15.92
C TYR A 138 0.82 0.32 16.06
N ASP A 139 0.54 -0.87 15.55
CA ASP A 139 1.52 -1.91 15.28
C ASP A 139 1.95 -1.83 13.82
N LEU A 140 3.22 -2.12 13.54
CA LEU A 140 3.76 -2.15 12.19
C LEU A 140 4.15 -3.58 11.83
N VAL A 141 3.60 -4.09 10.72
CA VAL A 141 3.94 -5.41 10.19
C VAL A 141 4.51 -5.24 8.79
N ILE A 142 5.72 -5.77 8.55
CA ILE A 142 6.42 -5.64 7.28
C ILE A 142 6.80 -7.03 6.76
N HIS A 143 6.60 -7.25 5.46
CA HIS A 143 7.07 -8.46 4.78
C HIS A 143 8.56 -8.34 4.39
N PRO A 144 9.47 -9.16 4.96
CA PRO A 144 10.88 -9.10 4.61
C PRO A 144 11.14 -9.81 3.27
N ALA A 145 11.32 -9.01 2.22
CA ALA A 145 11.61 -9.51 0.87
C ALA A 145 13.04 -10.02 0.72
N ASP A 146 14.01 -9.28 1.26
CA ASP A 146 15.43 -9.41 0.90
C ASP A 146 16.31 -10.04 1.98
N ARG A 147 15.69 -10.70 2.97
CA ARG A 147 16.39 -11.41 4.03
C ARG A 147 16.00 -12.88 4.00
N ARG A 148 16.79 -13.69 3.28
CA ARG A 148 16.58 -15.15 3.16
C ARG A 148 16.53 -15.86 4.51
N ASP A 149 17.25 -15.33 5.51
CA ASP A 149 17.22 -15.84 6.90
C ASP A 149 15.84 -15.78 7.55
N TYR A 150 14.92 -14.95 7.01
CA TYR A 150 13.59 -14.70 7.55
C TYR A 150 12.50 -14.89 6.50
N ALA A 151 12.76 -15.68 5.45
CA ALA A 151 11.88 -15.85 4.30
C ALA A 151 10.45 -16.32 4.65
N ASN A 152 10.26 -16.95 5.81
CA ASN A 152 8.96 -17.45 6.27
C ASN A 152 8.41 -16.69 7.47
N ALA A 153 8.95 -15.50 7.76
CA ALA A 153 8.53 -14.66 8.87
C ALA A 153 8.09 -13.28 8.38
N VAL A 154 7.29 -12.60 9.20
CA VAL A 154 7.08 -11.16 9.12
C VAL A 154 7.89 -10.46 10.20
N LEU A 155 8.22 -9.20 9.95
CA LEU A 155 8.76 -8.29 10.95
C LEU A 155 7.59 -7.56 11.60
N TRP A 156 7.39 -7.74 12.90
CA TRP A 156 6.34 -7.08 13.65
C TRP A 156 6.93 -6.16 14.71
N TRP A 157 6.62 -4.87 14.65
CA TRP A 157 6.86 -3.93 15.74
C TRP A 157 5.56 -3.72 16.50
N PRO A 158 5.46 -4.23 17.74
CA PRO A 158 4.44 -3.78 18.66
C PRO A 158 4.54 -2.26 18.88
N HIS A 159 3.42 -1.61 19.15
CA HIS A 159 3.41 -0.18 19.44
C HIS A 159 4.49 0.22 20.47
N GLY A 160 5.33 1.18 20.10
CA GLY A 160 6.40 1.72 20.95
C GLY A 160 7.68 0.87 21.02
N ALA A 161 7.75 -0.27 20.33
CA ALA A 161 8.96 -1.08 20.27
C ALA A 161 10.04 -0.43 19.38
N ALA A 162 11.30 -0.47 19.83
CA ALA A 162 12.44 0.03 19.05
C ALA A 162 12.94 -0.97 17.99
N GLU A 163 12.72 -2.27 18.19
CA GLU A 163 13.15 -3.34 17.29
C GLU A 163 11.99 -4.27 16.94
N PRO A 164 12.03 -4.91 15.74
CA PRO A 164 11.01 -5.86 15.34
C PRO A 164 11.16 -7.17 16.10
N GLN A 165 10.03 -7.84 16.25
CA GLN A 165 9.95 -9.24 16.59
C GLN A 165 9.66 -10.05 15.32
N PHE A 166 10.37 -11.15 15.15
CA PHE A 166 10.12 -12.09 14.07
C PHE A 166 8.95 -12.98 14.45
N ARG A 167 8.00 -13.12 13.53
CA ARG A 167 6.84 -13.99 13.71
C ARG A 167 6.54 -14.77 12.45
N GLU A 168 6.19 -16.04 12.63
CA GLU A 168 5.53 -16.79 11.56
C GLU A 168 4.21 -16.09 11.22
N PRO A 169 3.88 -15.86 9.94
CA PRO A 169 2.68 -15.13 9.53
C PRO A 169 1.40 -15.63 10.21
N ASN A 170 1.23 -16.95 10.28
CA ASN A 170 0.02 -17.58 10.84
C ASN A 170 -0.02 -17.62 12.37
N ARG A 171 1.03 -17.14 13.06
CA ARG A 171 1.04 -17.01 14.53
C ARG A 171 0.76 -15.59 15.01
N LEU A 172 0.70 -14.60 14.11
CA LEU A 172 0.42 -13.21 14.48
C LEU A 172 -0.90 -13.03 15.23
N GLU A 173 -1.89 -13.90 15.00
CA GLU A 173 -3.17 -13.88 15.74
C GLU A 173 -3.03 -14.11 17.25
N GLN A 174 -1.90 -14.65 17.71
CA GLN A 174 -1.59 -14.83 19.12
C GLN A 174 -1.02 -13.56 19.76
N ASP A 175 -0.47 -12.67 18.93
CA ASP A 175 0.25 -11.47 19.32
C ASP A 175 -0.60 -10.21 19.14
N ILE A 176 -1.49 -10.17 18.14
CA ILE A 176 -2.26 -8.98 17.74
C ILE A 176 -3.77 -9.26 17.82
N ASP A 177 -4.47 -8.47 18.64
CA ASP A 177 -5.94 -8.39 18.64
C ASP A 177 -6.40 -7.21 17.75
N LEU A 178 -6.88 -7.53 16.55
CA LEU A 178 -7.36 -6.54 15.57
C LEU A 178 -8.61 -5.76 16.03
N ALA A 179 -9.36 -6.24 17.03
CA ALA A 179 -10.49 -5.50 17.57
C ALA A 179 -10.05 -4.29 18.42
N ARG A 180 -8.78 -4.26 18.84
CA ARG A 180 -8.22 -3.25 19.75
C ARG A 180 -6.98 -2.56 19.21
N THR A 181 -6.38 -3.10 18.16
CA THR A 181 -5.07 -2.69 17.66
C THR A 181 -5.19 -2.21 16.22
N THR A 182 -4.74 -0.97 15.98
CA THR A 182 -4.52 -0.48 14.62
C THR A 182 -3.23 -1.07 14.08
N VAL A 183 -3.25 -1.58 12.85
CA VAL A 183 -2.08 -2.19 12.21
C VAL A 183 -1.79 -1.49 10.89
N ILE A 184 -0.53 -1.09 10.69
CA ILE A 184 -0.01 -0.71 9.38
C ILE A 184 0.73 -1.92 8.81
N TYR A 185 0.16 -2.53 7.77
CA TYR A 185 0.71 -3.70 7.12
C TYR A 185 1.36 -3.31 5.78
N LYS A 186 2.69 -3.46 5.68
CA LYS A 186 3.47 -3.08 4.50
C LYS A 186 3.93 -4.30 3.72
N MET A 187 3.36 -4.46 2.53
CA MET A 187 3.55 -5.66 1.70
C MET A 187 4.87 -5.66 0.94
N HIS A 188 5.34 -4.48 0.53
CA HIS A 188 6.52 -4.35 -0.32
C HIS A 188 7.78 -3.95 0.45
N GLY A 189 7.74 -4.04 1.77
CA GLY A 189 8.82 -3.54 2.60
C GLY A 189 8.70 -2.07 2.96
N SER A 190 9.77 -1.52 3.51
CA SER A 190 9.82 -0.16 4.03
C SER A 190 11.26 0.29 4.23
N VAL A 191 11.49 1.60 4.15
CA VAL A 191 12.59 2.20 4.90
C VAL A 191 12.25 2.26 6.39
N CYS A 192 13.25 2.15 7.24
CA CYS A 192 13.17 2.42 8.67
C CYS A 192 14.02 3.66 8.97
N ARG A 193 13.36 4.72 9.47
CA ARG A 193 14.03 6.03 9.69
C ARG A 193 15.22 5.89 10.64
N ASP A 194 15.03 5.18 11.75
CA ASP A 194 16.04 5.08 12.81
C ASP A 194 17.16 4.09 12.51
N SER A 195 16.98 3.18 11.54
CA SER A 195 18.01 2.18 11.23
C SER A 195 17.91 1.61 9.82
N ALA A 196 19.00 1.73 9.06
CA ALA A 196 19.14 1.08 7.75
C ALA A 196 19.16 -0.47 7.84
N ARG A 197 19.36 -1.04 9.03
CA ARG A 197 19.42 -2.49 9.28
C ARG A 197 18.13 -3.20 8.86
N TRP A 198 17.00 -2.51 8.99
CA TRP A 198 15.66 -3.06 8.78
C TRP A 198 15.04 -2.63 7.45
N ASP A 199 15.73 -1.80 6.67
CA ASP A 199 15.30 -1.46 5.31
C ASP A 199 15.14 -2.74 4.49
N ASN A 200 14.06 -2.83 3.73
CA ASN A 200 13.80 -3.94 2.83
C ASN A 200 12.81 -3.49 1.75
N PHE A 201 12.93 -4.03 0.55
CA PHE A 201 12.17 -3.59 -0.62
C PHE A 201 11.78 -4.76 -1.51
N VAL A 202 10.51 -4.86 -1.89
CA VAL A 202 10.05 -5.67 -3.02
C VAL A 202 10.01 -4.77 -4.23
N ILE A 203 11.11 -4.69 -5.00
CA ILE A 203 11.23 -3.72 -6.09
C ILE A 203 11.80 -4.30 -7.38
N THR A 204 12.63 -5.34 -7.31
CA THR A 204 13.15 -6.05 -8.50
C THR A 204 12.19 -7.13 -8.94
N GLU A 205 12.33 -7.63 -10.17
CA GLU A 205 11.54 -8.75 -10.67
C GLU A 205 11.70 -10.01 -9.81
N ASP A 206 12.94 -10.32 -9.39
CA ASP A 206 13.22 -11.44 -8.48
C ASP A 206 12.49 -11.27 -7.14
N ASP A 207 12.48 -10.06 -6.57
CA ASP A 207 11.73 -9.82 -5.32
C ASP A 207 10.23 -10.07 -5.52
N TYR A 208 9.66 -9.63 -6.65
CA TYR A 208 8.25 -9.85 -6.95
C TYR A 208 7.93 -11.32 -7.20
N ILE A 209 8.81 -12.06 -7.88
CA ILE A 209 8.66 -13.51 -8.09
C ILE A 209 8.65 -14.23 -6.74
N ASP A 210 9.61 -13.93 -5.87
CA ASP A 210 9.70 -14.52 -4.53
C ASP A 210 8.46 -14.18 -3.69
N PHE A 211 8.02 -12.91 -3.73
CA PHE A 211 6.82 -12.46 -3.02
C PHE A 211 5.54 -13.16 -3.51
N LEU A 212 5.37 -13.30 -4.83
CA LEU A 212 4.21 -13.95 -5.41
C LEU A 212 4.20 -15.47 -5.21
N SER A 213 5.38 -16.10 -5.20
CA SER A 213 5.53 -17.52 -4.82
C SER A 213 5.05 -17.76 -3.37
N ARG A 214 5.26 -16.79 -2.48
CA ARG A 214 4.71 -16.85 -1.10
C ARG A 214 3.19 -16.61 -1.04
N MET A 215 2.61 -15.87 -1.98
CA MET A 215 1.15 -15.72 -2.05
C MET A 215 0.45 -17.02 -2.41
N THR A 216 1.01 -17.82 -3.33
CA THR A 216 0.39 -19.10 -3.72
C THR A 216 0.41 -20.13 -2.60
N THR A 217 1.31 -19.97 -1.61
CA THR A 217 1.39 -20.81 -0.41
C THR A 217 0.63 -20.24 0.79
N HIS A 218 -0.16 -19.17 0.61
CA HIS A 218 -0.88 -18.47 1.70
C HIS A 218 0.03 -17.97 2.83
N THR A 219 1.30 -17.65 2.53
CA THR A 219 2.27 -17.16 3.55
C THR A 219 2.59 -15.68 3.39
N ALA A 220 2.32 -15.08 2.23
CA ALA A 220 2.62 -13.69 1.97
C ALA A 220 1.68 -12.72 2.73
N VAL A 221 0.39 -13.04 2.88
CA VAL A 221 -0.53 -12.29 3.73
C VAL A 221 -0.84 -13.14 4.95
N PRO A 222 -0.51 -12.68 6.18
CA PRO A 222 -0.87 -13.38 7.41
C PRO A 222 -2.35 -13.78 7.47
N SER A 223 -2.66 -14.99 7.94
CA SER A 223 -4.04 -15.49 8.09
C SER A 223 -4.93 -14.55 8.91
N LEU A 224 -4.34 -13.90 9.92
CA LEU A 224 -4.99 -12.86 10.73
C LEU A 224 -5.61 -11.75 9.86
N PHE A 225 -4.87 -11.28 8.85
CA PHE A 225 -5.34 -10.21 7.96
C PHE A 225 -6.30 -10.75 6.90
N SER A 226 -6.00 -11.90 6.29
CA SER A 226 -6.91 -12.53 5.33
C SER A 226 -8.30 -12.82 5.94
N ALA A 227 -8.34 -13.23 7.21
CA ALA A 227 -9.59 -13.43 7.95
C ALA A 227 -10.34 -12.09 8.15
N ASP A 228 -9.62 -11.03 8.51
CA ASP A 228 -10.18 -9.68 8.69
C ASP A 228 -10.72 -9.07 7.39
N PHE A 229 -10.04 -9.30 6.27
CA PHE A 229 -10.38 -8.74 4.96
C PHE A 229 -11.63 -9.38 4.35
N ARG A 230 -11.96 -10.60 4.77
CA ARG A 230 -13.04 -11.41 4.22
C ARG A 230 -14.38 -10.69 4.16
N ASP A 231 -14.72 -9.96 5.23
CA ASP A 231 -16.05 -9.33 5.40
C ASP A 231 -16.02 -7.80 5.24
N LYS A 232 -14.93 -7.24 4.70
CA LYS A 232 -14.71 -5.79 4.60
C LYS A 232 -14.66 -5.32 3.14
N SER A 233 -15.04 -4.05 2.95
CA SER A 233 -14.80 -3.37 1.67
C SER A 233 -13.35 -2.93 1.60
N PHE A 234 -12.75 -2.88 0.42
CA PHE A 234 -11.48 -2.19 0.21
C PHE A 234 -11.71 -0.74 -0.25
N LEU A 235 -10.87 0.17 0.24
CA LEU A 235 -10.78 1.55 -0.23
C LEU A 235 -9.37 1.81 -0.76
N PHE A 236 -9.22 1.75 -2.08
CA PHE A 236 -7.95 1.99 -2.77
C PHE A 236 -7.71 3.49 -2.94
N LEU A 237 -6.57 3.97 -2.45
CA LEU A 237 -6.21 5.39 -2.35
C LEU A 237 -4.86 5.62 -3.03
N GLY A 238 -4.86 6.41 -4.11
CA GLY A 238 -3.63 6.72 -4.85
C GLY A 238 -2.99 5.48 -5.51
N TYR A 239 -3.82 4.53 -5.93
CA TYR A 239 -3.38 3.24 -6.44
C TYR A 239 -3.52 3.18 -7.96
N SER A 240 -2.48 2.78 -8.69
CA SER A 240 -2.53 2.56 -10.14
C SER A 240 -2.41 1.08 -10.47
N LEU A 241 -3.22 0.60 -11.42
CA LEU A 241 -3.17 -0.79 -11.91
C LEU A 241 -2.22 -0.97 -13.09
N ARG A 242 -1.32 -0.02 -13.33
CA ARG A 242 -0.30 -0.12 -14.39
C ARG A 242 0.69 -1.24 -14.09
N ASP A 243 1.12 -1.34 -12.84
CA ASP A 243 2.07 -2.35 -12.40
C ASP A 243 1.44 -3.74 -12.36
N TRP A 244 2.12 -4.71 -12.98
CA TRP A 244 1.60 -6.08 -13.08
C TRP A 244 1.54 -6.76 -11.71
N ASN A 245 2.51 -6.51 -10.83
CA ASN A 245 2.60 -7.15 -9.52
C ASN A 245 1.39 -6.79 -8.64
N LEU A 246 0.97 -5.52 -8.63
CA LEU A 246 -0.21 -5.04 -7.92
C LEU A 246 -1.48 -5.72 -8.43
N ARG A 247 -1.60 -5.95 -9.74
CA ARG A 247 -2.74 -6.68 -10.33
C ARG A 247 -2.82 -8.13 -9.85
N VAL A 248 -1.68 -8.77 -9.58
CA VAL A 248 -1.62 -10.13 -9.04
C VAL A 248 -2.01 -10.15 -7.56
N VAL A 249 -1.50 -9.20 -6.76
CA VAL A 249 -1.91 -9.03 -5.34
C VAL A 249 -3.42 -8.93 -5.22
N LEU A 250 -4.04 -8.04 -6.01
CA LEU A 250 -5.50 -7.83 -5.99
C LEU A 250 -6.27 -9.07 -6.46
N LYS A 251 -5.74 -9.80 -7.45
CA LYS A 251 -6.36 -11.06 -7.88
C LYS A 251 -6.37 -12.09 -6.75
N ASN A 252 -5.29 -12.21 -5.98
CA ASN A 252 -5.23 -13.15 -4.87
C ASN A 252 -6.15 -12.73 -3.71
N LEU A 253 -6.16 -11.45 -3.34
CA LEU A 253 -7.10 -10.92 -2.34
C LEU A 253 -8.57 -11.11 -2.77
N GLY A 254 -8.89 -10.90 -4.05
CA GLY A 254 -10.22 -11.14 -4.60
C GLY A 254 -10.63 -12.62 -4.61
N ARG A 255 -9.68 -13.55 -4.81
CA ARG A 255 -9.95 -15.00 -4.70
C ARG A 255 -10.31 -15.41 -3.27
N GLU A 256 -9.66 -14.84 -2.26
CA GLU A 256 -10.00 -15.08 -0.86
C GLU A 256 -11.43 -14.61 -0.53
N GLN A 257 -11.89 -13.52 -1.16
CA GLN A 257 -13.28 -13.07 -1.06
C GLN A 257 -14.25 -13.96 -1.86
N ALA A 258 -13.88 -14.41 -3.06
CA ALA A 258 -14.74 -15.25 -3.92
C ALA A 258 -14.93 -16.67 -3.38
N MET A 259 -13.94 -17.25 -2.69
CA MET A 259 -14.08 -18.56 -2.02
C MET A 259 -15.18 -18.57 -0.94
N ARG A 260 -15.68 -17.40 -0.50
CA ARG A 260 -16.87 -17.27 0.37
C ARG A 260 -18.14 -17.77 -0.33
N THR A 261 -18.33 -17.37 -1.59
CA THR A 261 -19.53 -17.65 -2.38
C THR A 261 -19.70 -19.13 -2.69
N GLU A 262 -18.60 -19.89 -2.74
CA GLU A 262 -18.65 -21.33 -3.05
C GLU A 262 -18.82 -22.21 -1.80
N ALA A 263 -18.39 -21.73 -0.62
CA ALA A 263 -18.43 -22.50 0.63
C ALA A 263 -19.75 -22.36 1.41
N GLN A 264 -20.45 -21.24 1.26
CA GLN A 264 -21.85 -21.08 1.65
C GLN A 264 -22.70 -21.48 0.45
N GLY A 265 -23.35 -22.64 0.48
CA GLY A 265 -24.06 -23.25 -0.67
C GLY A 265 -25.28 -22.49 -1.21
N ASP A 266 -25.38 -21.19 -0.97
CA ASP A 266 -26.28 -20.27 -1.67
C ASP A 266 -25.48 -19.59 -2.78
N GLY A 267 -25.94 -19.71 -4.02
CA GLY A 267 -25.33 -19.00 -5.15
C GLY A 267 -25.25 -17.49 -4.89
N PRO A 268 -24.39 -16.75 -5.59
CA PRO A 268 -24.27 -15.32 -5.37
C PRO A 268 -25.61 -14.65 -5.65
N ASP A 269 -26.31 -14.19 -4.61
CA ASP A 269 -27.02 -12.94 -4.77
C ASP A 269 -25.93 -11.88 -4.99
N ASP A 270 -25.79 -11.43 -6.24
CA ASP A 270 -24.88 -10.35 -6.66
C ASP A 270 -25.03 -9.06 -5.80
N ASP A 271 -26.08 -8.99 -4.97
CA ASP A 271 -26.41 -7.89 -4.07
C ASP A 271 -25.69 -7.90 -2.69
N GLU A 272 -24.99 -8.98 -2.28
CA GLU A 272 -24.45 -9.09 -0.91
C GLU A 272 -22.93 -8.85 -0.75
N LEU A 273 -22.13 -8.84 -1.81
CA LEU A 273 -20.69 -8.56 -1.68
C LEU A 273 -20.45 -7.08 -1.32
N PRO A 274 -19.65 -6.78 -0.28
CA PRO A 274 -19.39 -5.40 0.10
C PRO A 274 -18.63 -4.69 -1.02
N ARG A 275 -19.32 -3.75 -1.69
CA ARG A 275 -18.72 -2.92 -2.75
C ARG A 275 -17.42 -2.28 -2.27
N SER A 276 -16.39 -2.37 -3.10
CA SER A 276 -15.08 -1.75 -2.88
C SER A 276 -14.91 -0.54 -3.80
N TRP A 277 -14.05 0.40 -3.41
CA TRP A 277 -13.91 1.67 -4.09
C TRP A 277 -12.46 2.00 -4.39
N ALA A 278 -12.22 2.65 -5.53
CA ALA A 278 -10.92 3.21 -5.89
C ALA A 278 -11.04 4.70 -6.15
N ILE A 279 -10.18 5.50 -5.51
CA ILE A 279 -10.09 6.95 -5.71
C ILE A 279 -8.79 7.23 -6.47
N GLN A 280 -8.93 7.75 -7.68
CA GLN A 280 -7.81 8.00 -8.57
C GLN A 280 -8.11 9.21 -9.44
N ARG A 281 -7.15 10.11 -9.59
CA ARG A 281 -7.25 11.25 -10.50
C ARG A 281 -6.96 10.84 -11.94
N ASN A 282 -7.81 11.27 -12.87
CA ASN A 282 -7.69 11.04 -14.31
C ASN A 282 -7.38 9.57 -14.69
N PRO A 283 -8.14 8.57 -14.20
CA PRO A 283 -7.85 7.18 -14.53
C PRO A 283 -8.13 6.92 -16.01
N SER A 284 -7.21 6.19 -16.63
CA SER A 284 -7.33 5.77 -18.04
C SER A 284 -8.53 4.84 -18.24
N GLU A 285 -9.04 4.74 -19.47
CA GLU A 285 -10.10 3.77 -19.79
C GLU A 285 -9.68 2.33 -19.45
N PHE A 286 -8.40 2.02 -19.66
CA PHE A 286 -7.80 0.75 -19.28
C PHE A 286 -7.94 0.47 -17.77
N GLU A 287 -7.57 1.43 -16.92
CA GLU A 287 -7.69 1.29 -15.45
C GLU A 287 -9.15 1.18 -15.02
N ARG A 288 -10.06 1.96 -15.62
CA ARG A 288 -11.50 1.89 -15.33
C ARG A 288 -12.04 0.48 -15.57
N ARG A 289 -11.78 -0.08 -16.76
CA ARG A 289 -12.20 -1.44 -17.10
C ARG A 289 -11.57 -2.50 -16.19
N LEU A 290 -10.31 -2.32 -15.77
CA LEU A 290 -9.66 -3.27 -14.86
C LEU A 290 -10.25 -3.26 -13.45
N TRP A 291 -10.63 -2.10 -12.92
CA TRP A 291 -11.29 -2.00 -11.62
C TRP A 291 -12.71 -2.56 -11.66
N GLU A 292 -13.47 -2.20 -12.69
CA GLU A 292 -14.84 -2.71 -12.91
C GLU A 292 -14.87 -4.23 -13.04
N ALA A 293 -13.93 -4.82 -13.79
CA ALA A 293 -13.78 -6.27 -13.90
C ALA A 293 -13.44 -6.99 -12.58
N ARG A 294 -13.09 -6.24 -11.52
CA ARG A 294 -12.83 -6.74 -10.16
C ARG A 294 -13.94 -6.36 -9.18
N GLY A 295 -15.07 -5.82 -9.65
CA GLY A 295 -16.16 -5.38 -8.79
C GLY A 295 -15.82 -4.14 -7.94
N VAL A 296 -14.80 -3.36 -8.34
CA VAL A 296 -14.38 -2.14 -7.65
C VAL A 296 -14.92 -0.93 -8.42
N SER A 297 -15.70 -0.09 -7.76
CA SER A 297 -16.15 1.18 -8.35
C SER A 297 -15.03 2.21 -8.28
N ILE A 298 -14.57 2.69 -9.43
CA ILE A 298 -13.56 3.74 -9.52
C ILE A 298 -14.21 5.12 -9.67
N PHE A 299 -13.67 6.10 -8.93
CA PHE A 299 -14.08 7.50 -9.03
C PHE A 299 -12.91 8.38 -9.41
N ASP A 300 -13.18 9.29 -10.36
CA ASP A 300 -12.24 10.27 -10.86
C ASP A 300 -12.29 11.54 -10.00
N VAL A 301 -11.53 11.53 -8.91
CA VAL A 301 -11.48 12.61 -7.92
C VAL A 301 -10.04 12.77 -7.47
N ASP A 302 -9.59 14.01 -7.27
CA ASP A 302 -8.32 14.28 -6.62
C ASP A 302 -8.38 13.82 -5.16
N ILE A 303 -7.28 13.29 -4.63
CA ILE A 303 -7.30 12.67 -3.30
C ILE A 303 -7.52 13.69 -2.18
N ASP A 304 -7.04 14.93 -2.34
CA ASP A 304 -7.27 15.97 -1.35
C ASP A 304 -8.74 16.41 -1.38
N GLU A 305 -9.33 16.57 -2.57
CA GLU A 305 -10.77 16.87 -2.72
C GLU A 305 -11.63 15.75 -2.12
N PHE A 306 -11.24 14.49 -2.33
CA PHE A 306 -11.93 13.34 -1.76
C PHE A 306 -11.92 13.39 -0.22
N ILE A 307 -10.78 13.75 0.38
CA ILE A 307 -10.63 13.83 1.84
C ILE A 307 -11.43 15.00 2.42
N ASP A 308 -11.43 16.16 1.78
CA ASP A 308 -12.26 17.30 2.20
C ASP A 308 -13.76 16.94 2.24
N LYS A 309 -14.26 16.28 1.18
CA LYS A 309 -15.65 15.83 1.11
C LYS A 309 -15.96 14.70 2.10
N LEU A 310 -15.01 13.81 2.36
CA LEU A 310 -15.16 12.74 3.34
C LEU A 310 -15.18 13.29 4.78
N HIS A 311 -14.38 14.32 5.08
CA HIS A 311 -14.43 15.07 6.33
C HIS A 311 -15.79 15.75 6.53
N ALA A 312 -16.30 16.44 5.51
CA ALA A 312 -17.62 17.06 5.58
C ALA A 312 -18.73 16.02 5.85
N ALA A 313 -18.63 14.84 5.24
CA ALA A 313 -19.54 13.72 5.53
C ALA A 313 -19.38 13.17 6.97
N ALA A 314 -18.19 13.26 7.55
CA ALA A 314 -17.92 12.86 8.92
C ALA A 314 -18.54 13.81 9.95
N GLU A 315 -18.50 15.12 9.67
CA GLU A 315 -19.07 16.17 10.52
C GLU A 315 -20.60 16.24 10.40
N GLY A 316 -21.14 16.15 9.19
CA GLY A 316 -22.59 16.19 8.94
C GLY A 316 -23.36 15.01 9.54
N GLY A 317 -22.68 13.91 9.87
CA GLY A 317 -23.25 12.75 10.57
C GLY A 317 -23.18 12.80 12.10
N ARG A 318 -22.66 13.89 12.69
CA ARG A 318 -22.61 14.14 14.15
C ARG A 318 -23.73 15.04 14.67
N ALA A 319 -24.58 15.56 13.78
CA ALA A 319 -25.76 16.39 14.12
C ALA A 319 -27.01 15.55 14.38
#